data_AF-A0A4Q3X1Q2-F1
#
_entry.id   AF-A0A4Q3X1Q2-F1
#
_cell.length_a   1.000
_cell.length_b   1.000
_cell.length_c   1.000
_cell.angle_alpha   90.00
_cell.angle_beta   90.00
_cell.angle_gamma   90.00
#
_symmetry.space_group_name_H-M   'P 1'
#
loop_
_entity.id
_entity.type
_entity.pdbx_description
1 polymer ?
#
loop_
_entity_poly.entity_id
_entity_poly.type
_entity_poly.pdbx_seq_one_letter_code
_entity_poly.pdbx_strand_id
1 'polypeptide(L)'
;MTNPTAIFKELFRRSDSGEKIGLDVDAADFTRGLGDVFELIASQLMPQIQEREGQWYDGVVNLVVTHRKPRQFEFTGEMWVAQGTEQWKEDFRARVTDKRTTRQGFAIVLWIGADRVETSLFE
;
A
#
# COMPACT_ATOMS: atom_id res chain seq x y z
N MET A 1 12.92 3.55 9.62
CA MET A 1 11.58 2.93 9.58
C MET A 1 10.60 3.97 9.08
N THR A 2 9.95 3.66 7.96
CA THR A 2 8.89 4.48 7.37
C THR A 2 7.62 4.36 8.21
N ASN A 3 6.99 5.48 8.60
CA ASN A 3 5.74 5.48 9.36
C ASN A 3 4.55 5.43 8.37
N PRO A 4 3.78 4.33 8.29
CA PRO A 4 2.67 4.19 7.35
C PRO A 4 1.63 5.30 7.45
N THR A 5 1.25 5.67 8.66
CA THR A 5 0.25 6.71 8.92
C THR A 5 0.75 8.07 8.41
N ALA A 6 2.03 8.39 8.58
CA ALA A 6 2.60 9.65 8.11
C ALA A 6 2.60 9.76 6.58
N ILE A 7 2.95 8.68 5.88
CA ILE A 7 2.93 8.65 4.40
C ILE A 7 1.52 8.84 3.87
N PHE A 8 0.52 8.15 4.42
CA PHE A 8 -0.86 8.33 3.95
C PHE A 8 -1.40 9.72 4.27
N LYS A 9 -1.08 10.29 5.44
CA LYS A 9 -1.41 11.70 5.74
C LYS A 9 -0.88 12.64 4.67
N GLU A 10 0.38 12.47 4.29
CA GLU A 10 1.02 13.28 3.27
C GLU A 10 0.38 13.10 1.89
N LEU A 11 0.06 11.85 1.51
CA LEU A 11 -0.68 11.55 0.28
C LEU A 11 -1.99 12.35 0.18
N PHE A 12 -2.83 12.27 1.23
CA PHE A 12 -4.11 12.95 1.24
C PHE A 12 -3.95 14.47 1.28
N ARG A 13 -2.95 14.98 2.02
CA ARG A 13 -2.64 16.42 2.03
C ARG A 13 -2.27 16.94 0.65
N ARG A 14 -1.39 16.25 -0.09
CA ARG A 14 -0.97 16.62 -1.45
C ARG A 14 -2.16 16.63 -2.42
N SER A 15 -3.02 15.61 -2.31
CA SER A 15 -4.25 15.54 -3.08
C SER A 15 -5.20 16.70 -2.80
N ASP A 16 -5.40 17.04 -1.53
CA ASP A 16 -6.29 18.14 -1.11
C ASP A 16 -5.77 19.50 -1.60
N SER A 17 -4.45 19.65 -1.76
CA SER A 17 -3.82 20.84 -2.36
C SER A 17 -3.82 20.85 -3.90
N GLY A 18 -4.32 19.80 -4.56
CA GLY A 18 -4.34 19.69 -6.03
C GLY A 18 -2.98 19.34 -6.66
N GLU A 19 -2.01 18.87 -5.86
CA GLU A 19 -0.71 18.43 -6.36
C GLU A 19 -0.86 17.13 -7.15
N LYS A 20 -0.24 17.06 -8.34
CA LYS A 20 -0.25 15.83 -9.14
C LYS A 20 0.70 14.81 -8.51
N ILE A 21 0.13 13.74 -7.99
CA ILE A 21 0.90 12.61 -7.49
C ILE A 21 1.44 11.82 -8.70
N GLY A 22 2.74 11.90 -8.99
CA GLY A 22 3.42 10.91 -9.83
C GLY A 22 4.32 11.33 -11.01
N LEU A 23 4.91 12.53 -11.07
CA LEU A 23 5.82 12.87 -12.20
C LEU A 23 7.11 13.64 -11.85
N ASP A 24 7.33 14.05 -10.60
CA ASP A 24 8.54 14.77 -10.19
C ASP A 24 9.52 13.88 -9.41
N VAL A 25 10.79 14.27 -9.29
CA VAL A 25 11.83 13.49 -8.57
C VAL A 25 11.42 13.22 -7.11
N ASP A 26 10.78 14.19 -6.46
CA ASP A 26 10.19 14.02 -5.12
C ASP A 26 9.04 13.00 -5.10
N ALA A 27 8.33 12.83 -6.23
CA ALA A 27 7.29 11.81 -6.37
C ALA A 27 7.88 10.40 -6.48
N ALA A 28 9.12 10.24 -6.99
CA ALA A 28 9.77 8.94 -7.09
C ALA A 28 10.14 8.40 -5.69
N ASP A 29 10.73 9.24 -4.84
CA ASP A 29 11.03 8.87 -3.45
C ASP A 29 9.76 8.68 -2.62
N PHE A 30 8.74 9.49 -2.85
CA PHE A 30 7.43 9.30 -2.22
C PHE A 30 6.75 7.99 -2.65
N THR A 31 6.84 7.64 -3.93
CA THR A 31 6.31 6.37 -4.47
C THR A 31 7.07 5.18 -3.92
N ARG A 32 8.41 5.29 -3.76
CA ARG A 32 9.20 4.27 -3.06
C ARG A 32 8.73 4.10 -1.62
N GLY A 33 8.54 5.20 -0.88
CA GLY A 33 8.03 5.14 0.49
C GLY A 33 6.64 4.50 0.60
N LEU A 34 5.76 4.69 -0.39
CA LEU A 34 4.48 3.98 -0.47
C LEU A 34 4.70 2.46 -0.69
N GLY A 35 5.63 2.09 -1.55
CA GLY A 35 6.04 0.69 -1.75
C GLY A 35 6.48 0.02 -0.44
N ASP A 36 7.40 0.65 0.30
CA ASP A 36 7.89 0.15 1.59
C ASP A 36 6.76 -0.03 2.62
N VAL A 37 5.79 0.90 2.62
CA VAL A 37 4.62 0.80 3.51
C VAL A 37 3.75 -0.41 3.13
N PHE A 38 3.53 -0.65 1.85
CA PHE A 38 2.75 -1.81 1.41
C PHE A 38 3.47 -3.13 1.65
N GLU A 39 4.79 -3.17 1.50
CA GLU A 39 5.61 -4.32 1.88
C GLU A 39 5.45 -4.65 3.37
N LEU A 40 5.56 -3.63 4.24
CA LEU A 40 5.37 -3.78 5.68
C LEU A 40 3.97 -4.33 6.01
N ILE A 41 2.93 -3.76 5.40
CA ILE A 41 1.54 -4.20 5.61
C ILE A 41 1.34 -5.63 5.11
N ALA A 42 1.85 -5.97 3.92
CA ALA A 42 1.73 -7.31 3.36
C ALA A 42 2.43 -8.35 4.24
N SER A 43 3.66 -8.05 4.68
CA SER A 43 4.44 -8.92 5.57
C SER A 43 3.78 -9.17 6.92
N GLN A 44 2.96 -8.24 7.42
CA GLN A 44 2.22 -8.43 8.68
C GLN A 44 0.91 -9.19 8.51
N LEU A 45 0.23 -9.02 7.37
CA LEU A 45 -1.14 -9.49 7.20
C LEU A 45 -1.26 -10.76 6.37
N MET A 46 -0.51 -10.88 5.28
CA MET A 46 -0.65 -12.02 4.38
C MET A 46 -0.25 -13.35 5.00
N PRO A 47 0.76 -13.46 5.88
CA PRO A 47 1.05 -14.72 6.57
C PRO A 47 -0.09 -15.23 7.47
N GLN A 48 -1.14 -14.43 7.72
CA GLN A 48 -2.33 -14.86 8.44
C GLN A 48 -3.28 -15.70 7.57
N ILE A 49 -3.06 -15.74 6.25
CA ILE A 49 -3.73 -16.63 5.31
C ILE A 49 -2.90 -17.92 5.25
N GLN A 50 -3.54 -19.07 5.51
CA GLN A 50 -2.84 -20.35 5.66
C GLN A 50 -2.01 -20.72 4.42
N GLU A 51 -2.54 -20.47 3.23
CA GLU A 51 -1.90 -20.75 1.94
C GLU A 51 -0.69 -19.84 1.67
N ARG A 52 -0.53 -18.76 2.44
CA ARG A 52 0.55 -17.77 2.35
C ARG A 52 1.61 -17.96 3.44
N GLU A 53 1.48 -18.98 4.30
CA GLU A 53 2.44 -19.22 5.38
C GLU A 53 3.85 -19.52 4.83
N GLY A 54 4.85 -18.88 5.43
CA GLY A 54 6.26 -19.00 5.01
C GLY A 54 6.63 -18.19 3.77
N GLN A 55 5.71 -17.41 3.20
CA GLN A 55 6.01 -16.44 2.16
C GLN A 55 6.51 -15.12 2.76
N TRP A 56 7.43 -14.43 2.06
CA TRP A 56 7.83 -13.06 2.36
C TRP A 56 7.63 -12.13 1.17
N TYR A 57 7.54 -10.83 1.46
CA TYR A 57 7.18 -9.77 0.53
C TYR A 57 8.33 -8.77 0.45
N ASP A 58 8.71 -8.38 -0.77
CA ASP A 58 9.94 -7.62 -1.04
C ASP A 58 9.66 -6.43 -1.99
N GLY A 59 8.73 -5.59 -1.55
CA GLY A 59 8.42 -4.34 -2.24
C GLY A 59 7.44 -4.46 -3.41
N VAL A 60 6.81 -3.33 -3.69
CA VAL A 60 5.90 -3.17 -4.83
C VAL A 60 6.62 -2.42 -5.95
N VAL A 61 6.60 -3.00 -7.15
CA VAL A 61 7.11 -2.37 -8.37
C VAL A 61 5.98 -1.94 -9.28
N ASN A 62 6.29 -1.04 -10.22
CA ASN A 62 5.31 -0.50 -11.17
C ASN A 62 4.07 0.11 -10.48
N LEU A 63 4.27 0.72 -9.30
CA LEU A 63 3.20 1.27 -8.49
C LEU A 63 2.55 2.46 -9.21
N VAL A 64 1.25 2.34 -9.48
CA VAL A 64 0.41 3.38 -10.03
C VAL A 64 -0.60 3.80 -8.98
N VAL A 65 -0.72 5.12 -8.76
CA VAL A 65 -1.66 5.71 -7.81
C VAL A 65 -2.82 6.34 -8.58
N THR A 66 -4.04 5.94 -8.26
CA THR A 66 -5.27 6.47 -8.85
C THR A 66 -6.17 7.06 -7.76
N HIS A 67 -6.50 8.34 -7.88
CA HIS A 67 -7.55 8.94 -7.06
C HIS A 67 -8.92 8.44 -7.54
N ARG A 68 -9.64 7.68 -6.71
CA ARG A 68 -10.91 7.03 -7.12
C ARG A 68 -12.12 7.92 -6.85
N LYS A 69 -12.20 8.45 -5.64
CA LYS A 69 -13.28 9.29 -5.12
C LYS A 69 -12.75 10.05 -3.91
N PRO A 70 -13.47 11.08 -3.40
CA PRO A 70 -13.01 11.84 -2.25
C PRO A 70 -12.55 10.90 -1.13
N ARG A 71 -11.32 11.13 -0.65
CA ARG A 71 -10.71 10.40 0.47
C ARG A 71 -10.44 8.92 0.19
N GLN A 72 -10.33 8.52 -1.06
CA GLN A 72 -9.98 7.16 -1.42
C GLN A 72 -9.01 7.11 -2.60
N PHE A 73 -7.89 6.45 -2.35
CA PHE A 73 -6.90 6.09 -3.36
C PHE A 73 -6.94 4.59 -3.63
N GLU A 74 -6.69 4.26 -4.89
CA GLU A 74 -6.38 2.90 -5.33
C GLU A 74 -4.95 2.87 -5.85
N PHE A 75 -4.26 1.81 -5.50
CA PHE A 75 -2.88 1.55 -5.86
C PHE A 75 -2.86 0.23 -6.61
N THR A 76 -2.13 0.18 -7.71
CA THR A 76 -1.94 -1.04 -8.50
C THR A 76 -0.47 -1.20 -8.86
N GLY A 77 0.01 -2.43 -8.99
CA GLY A 77 1.39 -2.71 -9.36
C GLY A 77 1.65 -4.21 -9.32
N GLU A 78 2.89 -4.58 -9.07
CA GLU A 78 3.28 -5.98 -8.86
C GLU A 78 4.05 -6.08 -7.53
N MET A 79 3.71 -7.04 -6.69
CA MET A 79 4.43 -7.33 -5.44
C MET A 79 5.41 -8.48 -5.69
N TRP A 80 6.66 -8.31 -5.25
CA TRP A 80 7.58 -9.44 -5.16
C TRP A 80 7.20 -10.32 -3.97
N VAL A 81 6.96 -11.60 -4.25
CA VAL A 81 6.65 -12.64 -3.28
C VAL A 81 7.73 -13.71 -3.40
N ALA A 82 8.11 -14.30 -2.28
CA ALA A 82 9.09 -15.37 -2.28
C ALA A 82 8.81 -16.42 -1.21
N GLN A 83 9.23 -17.65 -1.49
CA GLN A 83 9.07 -18.81 -0.62
C GLN A 83 10.24 -19.78 -0.84
N GLY A 84 10.95 -20.15 0.23
CA GLY A 84 12.14 -21.02 0.15
C GLY A 84 13.29 -20.41 -0.67
N THR A 85 13.45 -20.84 -1.92
CA THR A 85 14.45 -20.28 -2.84
C THR A 85 13.82 -19.67 -4.09
N GLU A 86 12.49 -19.65 -4.16
CA GLU A 86 11.74 -19.13 -5.29
C GLU A 86 11.28 -17.71 -5.00
N GLN A 87 11.28 -16.88 -6.04
CA GLN A 87 10.77 -15.52 -6.01
C GLN A 87 10.01 -15.26 -7.31
N TRP A 88 8.81 -14.70 -7.20
CA TRP A 88 7.94 -14.37 -8.31
C TRP A 88 7.20 -13.06 -8.05
N LYS A 89 6.49 -12.57 -9.07
CA LYS A 89 5.64 -11.40 -8.96
C LYS A 89 4.18 -11.80 -8.95
N GLU A 90 3.40 -11.14 -8.10
CA GLU A 90 1.95 -11.22 -8.12
C GLU A 90 1.32 -9.85 -8.33
N ASP A 91 0.14 -9.84 -8.94
CA ASP A 91 -0.67 -8.64 -9.07
C ASP A 91 -0.90 -8.02 -7.70
N PHE A 92 -0.51 -6.76 -7.56
CA PHE A 92 -0.71 -5.99 -6.34
C PHE A 92 -1.84 -4.99 -6.55
N ARG A 93 -2.74 -4.93 -5.57
CA ARG A 93 -3.72 -3.85 -5.46
C ARG A 93 -3.90 -3.45 -4.01
N ALA A 94 -3.97 -2.16 -3.75
CA ALA A 94 -4.42 -1.67 -2.45
C ALA A 94 -5.47 -0.57 -2.61
N ARG A 95 -6.35 -0.48 -1.63
CA ARG A 95 -7.32 0.61 -1.50
C ARG A 95 -7.15 1.22 -0.13
N VAL A 96 -6.82 2.50 -0.11
CA VAL A 96 -6.66 3.28 1.13
C VAL A 96 -7.78 4.30 1.19
N THR A 97 -8.56 4.24 2.27
CA THR A 97 -9.64 5.19 2.54
C THR A 97 -9.32 5.98 3.79
N ASP A 98 -9.26 7.30 3.67
CA ASP A 98 -9.12 8.19 4.81
C ASP A 98 -10.46 8.29 5.55
N LYS A 99 -10.52 7.71 6.76
CA LYS A 99 -11.64 7.76 7.69
C LYS A 99 -11.32 8.58 8.95
N ARG A 100 -10.36 9.51 8.88
CA ARG A 100 -9.99 10.35 10.03
C ARG A 100 -11.12 11.23 10.54
N THR A 101 -12.08 11.65 9.68
CA THR A 101 -13.24 12.44 10.16
C THR A 101 -14.21 11.64 11.02
N THR A 102 -14.19 10.31 10.93
CA THR A 102 -14.95 9.42 11.83
C THR A 102 -14.06 8.82 12.92
N ARG A 103 -12.83 9.35 13.11
CA ARG A 103 -11.82 8.87 14.08
C ARG A 103 -11.41 7.40 13.89
N GLN A 104 -11.53 6.88 12.66
CA GLN A 104 -11.19 5.48 12.33
C GLN A 104 -9.85 5.36 11.60
N GLY A 105 -9.05 6.44 11.56
CA GLY A 105 -7.74 6.43 10.90
C GLY A 105 -7.82 6.17 9.40
N PHE A 106 -6.95 5.29 8.89
CA PHE A 106 -6.93 4.86 7.49
C PHE A 106 -7.38 3.41 7.38
N ALA A 107 -8.46 3.16 6.63
CA ALA A 107 -8.87 1.80 6.29
C ALA A 107 -8.13 1.34 5.04
N ILE A 108 -7.50 0.17 5.11
CA ILE A 108 -6.68 -0.39 4.03
C ILE A 108 -7.24 -1.76 3.67
N VAL A 109 -7.50 -1.94 2.39
CA VAL A 109 -7.77 -3.26 1.79
C VAL A 109 -6.63 -3.56 0.84
N LEU A 110 -5.99 -4.72 1.00
CA LEU A 110 -4.81 -5.13 0.26
C LEU A 110 -5.13 -6.45 -0.45
N TRP A 111 -4.74 -6.54 -1.71
CA TRP A 111 -4.81 -7.74 -2.53
C TRP A 111 -3.44 -8.05 -3.10
N ILE A 112 -3.04 -9.33 -3.01
CA ILE A 112 -1.85 -9.88 -3.66
C ILE A 112 -2.30 -11.16 -4.35
N GLY A 113 -2.22 -11.19 -5.68
CA GLY A 113 -2.86 -12.22 -6.49
C GLY A 113 -4.37 -12.29 -6.21
N ALA A 114 -4.87 -13.48 -5.88
CA ALA A 114 -6.28 -13.70 -5.57
C ALA A 114 -6.65 -13.37 -4.11
N ASP A 115 -5.66 -13.22 -3.23
CA ASP A 115 -5.88 -13.11 -1.79
C ASP A 115 -6.14 -11.69 -1.35
N ARG A 116 -6.92 -11.56 -0.26
CA ARG A 116 -7.42 -10.29 0.22
C ARG A 116 -7.34 -10.20 1.74
N VAL A 117 -6.71 -9.13 2.22
CA VAL A 117 -6.66 -8.78 3.65
C VAL A 117 -7.10 -7.35 3.89
N GLU A 118 -7.52 -7.08 5.12
CA GLU A 118 -7.95 -5.76 5.57
C GLU A 118 -7.24 -5.37 6.86
N THR A 119 -6.92 -4.09 7.00
CA THR A 119 -6.45 -3.53 8.26
C THR A 119 -6.89 -2.08 8.40
N SER A 120 -6.70 -1.53 9.60
CA SER A 120 -6.84 -0.11 9.86
C SER A 120 -5.60 0.42 10.56
N LEU A 121 -5.08 1.54 10.07
CA LEU A 121 -3.98 2.25 10.71
C LEU A 121 -4.56 3.38 11.55
N PHE A 122 -4.26 3.34 12.85
CA PHE A 122 -4.67 4.35 13.82
C PHE A 122 -3.52 5.30 14.15
N GLU A 123 -3.87 6.44 14.73
CA GLU A 123 -2.94 7.39 15.33
C GLU A 123 -2.69 7.05 16.80
#